data_AF-A0A6C1NL99-F1
#
_entry.id   AF-A0A6C1NL99-F1
#
_cell.length_a   1.000
_cell.length_b   1.000
_cell.length_c   1.000
_cell.angle_alpha   90.00
_cell.angle_beta   90.00
_cell.angle_gamma   90.00
#
_symmetry.space_group_name_H-M   'P 1'
#
loop_
_entity.id
_entity.type
_entity.pdbx_description
1 polymer ?
#
loop_
_entity_poly.entity_id
_entity_poly.type
_entity_poly.pdbx_seq_one_letter_code
_entity_poly.pdbx_strand_id
1 'polypeptide(L)'
;MFRRKGRKGAGSSPGVGAEGGAGDSGGAPAGEAPARVERSEGQWREKLSEEAFRVARKGGTERAFTGRYWNEKRPGTYACVCCGLPLFDAGTKFESGTGWPSFWAPLEPARVEEREDRSFFMRRTEVLCAACDAHLGHVFPDGPDPTGLRYCLNSAALDFRPDPQGNAAPEGDVQSG
;
A
#
# COMPACT_ATOMS: atom_id res chain seq x y z
N MET A 1 -16.14 -32.31 -70.40
CA MET A 1 -17.49 -32.75 -70.85
C MET A 1 -18.41 -32.75 -69.64
N PHE A 2 -19.54 -32.08 -69.77
CA PHE A 2 -20.63 -31.92 -68.79
C PHE A 2 -21.13 -33.26 -68.20
N ARG A 3 -21.56 -33.27 -66.93
CA ARG A 3 -22.99 -33.25 -66.56
C ARG A 3 -23.24 -33.33 -65.05
N ARG A 4 -24.12 -32.44 -64.61
CA ARG A 4 -24.77 -32.31 -63.29
C ARG A 4 -25.97 -33.26 -63.16
N LYS A 5 -26.34 -33.58 -61.91
CA LYS A 5 -27.71 -33.70 -61.28
C LYS A 5 -27.66 -34.79 -60.20
N GLY A 6 -28.26 -34.72 -59.01
CA GLY A 6 -29.13 -33.77 -58.29
C GLY A 6 -29.32 -34.32 -56.86
N ARG A 7 -29.37 -33.48 -55.79
CA ARG A 7 -30.57 -32.98 -55.07
C ARG A 7 -31.46 -34.13 -54.52
N LYS A 8 -31.81 -34.27 -53.23
CA LYS A 8 -32.47 -33.37 -52.26
C LYS A 8 -32.34 -33.98 -50.83
N GLY A 9 -32.12 -33.20 -49.77
CA GLY A 9 -33.13 -32.66 -48.82
C GLY A 9 -32.82 -33.16 -47.39
N ALA A 10 -33.30 -32.64 -46.26
CA ALA A 10 -33.92 -31.40 -45.80
C ALA A 10 -34.10 -31.54 -44.26
N GLY A 11 -34.05 -30.44 -43.49
CA GLY A 11 -34.43 -30.34 -42.06
C GLY A 11 -33.26 -30.41 -41.07
N SER A 12 -33.16 -29.66 -39.97
CA SER A 12 -34.01 -28.63 -39.35
C SER A 12 -33.12 -27.78 -38.40
N SER A 13 -33.47 -26.49 -38.24
CA SER A 13 -32.89 -25.49 -37.32
C SER A 13 -33.14 -25.82 -35.82
N PRO A 14 -32.92 -24.88 -34.86
CA PRO A 14 -31.71 -24.13 -34.45
C PRO A 14 -31.42 -24.36 -32.93
N GLY A 15 -30.30 -23.85 -32.39
CA GLY A 15 -30.10 -23.85 -30.93
C GLY A 15 -28.85 -23.12 -30.44
N VAL A 16 -29.09 -21.93 -29.87
CA VAL A 16 -28.45 -21.28 -28.70
C VAL A 16 -26.90 -21.24 -28.65
N GLY A 17 -26.21 -20.10 -28.63
CA GLY A 17 -26.45 -18.93 -27.77
C GLY A 17 -25.84 -19.16 -26.39
N ALA A 18 -24.55 -18.86 -26.21
CA ALA A 18 -23.97 -18.55 -24.90
C ALA A 18 -22.66 -17.77 -25.10
N GLU A 19 -22.80 -16.46 -25.01
CA GLU A 19 -21.75 -15.50 -24.76
C GLU A 19 -21.28 -15.60 -23.29
N GLY A 20 -20.08 -15.10 -23.00
CA GLY A 20 -19.79 -14.50 -21.70
C GLY A 20 -18.83 -15.29 -20.81
N GLY A 21 -17.80 -14.58 -20.33
CA GLY A 21 -16.92 -15.07 -19.27
C GLY A 21 -15.48 -14.56 -19.33
N ALA A 22 -15.21 -13.39 -19.92
CA ALA A 22 -14.00 -12.66 -19.55
C ALA A 22 -14.17 -12.22 -18.09
N GLY A 23 -13.51 -12.93 -17.18
CA GLY A 23 -13.39 -12.50 -15.79
C GLY A 23 -12.61 -11.20 -15.75
N ASP A 24 -13.33 -10.10 -15.72
CA ASP A 24 -12.84 -8.80 -15.29
C ASP A 24 -12.44 -8.94 -13.82
N SER A 25 -11.16 -9.20 -13.57
CA SER A 25 -10.57 -9.06 -12.25
C SER A 25 -10.60 -7.57 -11.94
N GLY A 26 -11.68 -7.14 -11.30
CA GLY A 26 -11.91 -5.78 -10.84
C GLY A 26 -10.76 -5.29 -9.95
N GLY A 27 -9.77 -4.67 -10.57
CA GLY A 27 -8.86 -3.77 -9.90
C GLY A 27 -9.63 -2.50 -9.60
N ALA A 28 -9.79 -2.16 -8.32
CA ALA A 28 -10.31 -0.87 -7.88
C ALA A 28 -9.61 0.25 -8.68
N PRO A 29 -10.33 1.34 -9.05
CA PRO A 29 -9.71 2.44 -9.75
C PRO A 29 -8.58 2.99 -8.87
N ALA A 30 -7.34 2.76 -9.29
CA ALA A 30 -6.17 3.32 -8.63
C ALA A 30 -6.37 4.85 -8.63
N GLY A 31 -6.41 5.45 -7.44
CA GLY A 31 -6.45 6.90 -7.28
C GLY A 31 -5.34 7.56 -8.09
N GLU A 32 -5.50 8.83 -8.41
CA GLU A 32 -4.51 9.54 -9.23
C GLU A 32 -3.15 9.56 -8.52
N ALA A 33 -2.10 9.15 -9.24
CA ALA A 33 -0.75 9.09 -8.70
C ALA A 33 -0.26 10.50 -8.30
N PRO A 34 0.46 10.65 -7.18
CA PRO A 34 0.90 11.95 -6.71
C PRO A 34 1.96 12.54 -7.65
N ALA A 35 2.02 13.87 -7.72
CA ALA A 35 3.08 14.58 -8.43
C ALA A 35 4.47 14.18 -7.89
N ARG A 36 5.40 13.90 -8.80
CA ARG A 36 6.76 13.50 -8.47
C ARG A 36 7.57 14.67 -7.90
N VAL A 37 8.33 14.39 -6.85
CA VAL A 37 9.21 15.32 -6.15
C VAL A 37 10.66 14.86 -6.31
N GLU A 38 11.38 15.54 -7.19
CA GLU A 38 12.79 15.27 -7.44
C GLU A 38 13.68 16.23 -6.67
N ARG A 39 14.65 15.69 -5.94
CA ARG A 39 15.72 16.43 -5.27
C ARG A 39 16.98 15.58 -5.26
N SER A 40 18.14 16.23 -5.26
CA SER A 40 19.43 15.56 -5.14
C SER A 40 19.64 14.96 -3.76
N GLU A 41 20.56 14.00 -3.63
CA GLU A 41 20.92 13.44 -2.31
C GLU A 41 21.44 14.52 -1.36
N GLY A 42 22.20 15.50 -1.86
CA GLY A 42 22.71 16.62 -1.05
C GLY A 42 21.58 17.46 -0.47
N GLN A 43 20.59 17.82 -1.30
CA GLN A 43 19.40 18.56 -0.86
C GLN A 43 18.58 17.77 0.18
N TRP A 44 18.47 16.45 0.03
CA TRP A 44 17.83 15.62 1.05
C TRP A 44 18.62 15.55 2.34
N ARG A 45 19.95 15.44 2.26
CA ARG A 45 20.85 15.40 3.42
C ARG A 45 20.80 16.70 4.23
N GLU A 46 20.65 17.85 3.57
CA GLU A 46 20.51 19.14 4.24
C GLU A 46 19.14 19.32 4.90
N LYS A 47 18.08 18.75 4.33
CA LYS A 47 16.71 18.89 4.81
C LYS A 47 16.35 17.92 5.94
N LEU A 48 16.90 16.71 5.91
CA LEU A 48 16.52 15.61 6.81
C LEU A 48 17.48 15.49 7.98
N SER A 49 17.01 14.93 9.09
CA SER A 49 17.91 14.45 10.13
C SER A 49 18.77 13.29 9.60
N GLU A 50 19.91 13.04 10.22
CA GLU A 50 20.81 11.94 9.80
C GLU A 50 20.09 10.59 9.78
N GLU A 51 19.27 10.32 10.78
CA GLU A 51 18.50 9.08 10.88
C GLU A 51 17.41 8.98 9.81
N ALA A 52 16.65 10.06 9.59
CA ALA A 52 15.65 10.10 8.52
C ALA A 52 16.30 9.93 7.13
N PHE A 53 17.47 10.54 6.90
CA PHE A 53 18.21 10.35 5.66
C PHE A 53 18.71 8.91 5.50
N ARG A 54 19.30 8.32 6.56
CA ARG A 54 19.78 6.93 6.57
C ARG A 54 18.66 5.95 6.27
N VAL A 55 17.50 6.13 6.88
CA VAL A 55 16.33 5.27 6.64
C VAL A 55 15.73 5.57 5.26
N ALA A 56 15.23 6.79 5.04
CA ALA A 56 14.39 7.10 3.90
C ALA A 56 15.15 7.20 2.56
N ARG A 57 16.45 7.48 2.56
CA ARG A 57 17.25 7.60 1.31
C ARG A 57 18.29 6.51 1.12
N LYS A 58 18.69 5.81 2.18
CA LYS A 58 19.70 4.74 2.12
C LYS A 58 19.15 3.35 2.46
N GLY A 59 17.82 3.22 2.61
CA GLY A 59 17.17 1.92 2.88
C GLY A 59 17.49 1.34 4.25
N GLY A 60 17.88 2.20 5.20
CA GLY A 60 18.12 1.78 6.58
C GLY A 60 16.83 1.42 7.30
N THR A 61 16.95 0.65 8.37
CA THR A 61 15.85 0.34 9.29
C THR A 61 16.18 0.88 10.68
N GLU A 62 15.21 1.51 11.35
CA GLU A 62 15.35 1.96 12.74
C GLU A 62 15.27 0.77 13.70
N ARG A 63 15.79 0.91 14.93
CA ARG A 63 15.71 -0.17 15.91
C ARG A 63 14.28 -0.32 16.46
N ALA A 64 13.81 -1.55 16.58
CA ALA A 64 12.49 -1.87 17.16
C ALA A 64 12.30 -1.21 18.53
N PHE A 65 11.09 -0.73 18.80
CA PHE A 65 10.64 -0.09 20.05
C PHE A 65 11.37 1.21 20.43
N THR A 66 12.15 1.78 19.50
CA THR A 66 12.86 3.05 19.73
C THR A 66 12.33 4.20 18.88
N GLY A 67 11.59 3.90 17.81
CA GLY A 67 11.02 4.89 16.91
C GLY A 67 10.02 5.83 17.62
N ARG A 68 9.84 7.05 17.11
CA ARG A 68 8.92 8.01 17.74
C ARG A 68 7.46 7.53 17.74
N TYR A 69 7.07 6.72 16.75
CA TYR A 69 5.66 6.46 16.45
C TYR A 69 5.21 5.02 16.67
N TRP A 70 6.06 4.15 17.24
CA TRP A 70 5.65 2.75 17.46
C TRP A 70 4.43 2.66 18.39
N ASN A 71 4.38 3.45 19.47
CA ASN A 71 3.28 3.50 20.43
C ASN A 71 2.35 4.73 20.29
N GLU A 72 2.46 5.49 19.19
CA GLU A 72 1.57 6.63 18.94
C GLU A 72 0.15 6.13 18.61
N LYS A 73 -0.86 6.75 19.24
CA LYS A 73 -2.27 6.33 19.14
C LYS A 73 -3.24 7.49 18.88
N ARG A 74 -2.75 8.73 18.86
CA ARG A 74 -3.60 9.89 18.60
C ARG A 74 -4.17 9.82 17.18
N PRO A 75 -5.39 10.33 16.96
CA PRO A 75 -5.93 10.50 15.61
C PRO A 75 -5.06 11.50 14.83
N GLY A 76 -4.92 11.25 13.53
CA GLY A 76 -4.09 12.07 12.65
C GLY A 76 -3.56 11.28 11.46
N THR A 77 -2.67 11.93 10.72
CA THR A 77 -2.13 11.39 9.47
C THR A 77 -0.62 11.30 9.51
N TYR A 78 -0.07 10.21 8.99
CA TYR A 78 1.36 10.01 8.82
C TYR A 78 1.77 10.38 7.40
N ALA A 79 2.57 11.43 7.26
CA ALA A 79 3.10 11.89 6.00
C ALA A 79 4.53 11.41 5.76
N CYS A 80 4.98 11.40 4.51
CA CYS A 80 6.38 11.16 4.17
C CYS A 80 7.27 12.27 4.76
N VAL A 81 8.29 11.92 5.54
CA VAL A 81 9.23 12.90 6.11
C VAL A 81 9.98 13.71 5.03
N CYS A 82 10.16 13.13 3.84
CA CYS A 82 10.87 13.78 2.73
C CYS A 82 9.99 14.81 2.01
N CYS A 83 8.91 14.36 1.37
CA CYS A 83 8.08 15.20 0.49
C CYS A 83 6.83 15.76 1.18
N GLY A 84 6.44 15.24 2.34
CA GLY A 84 5.24 15.67 3.06
C GLY A 84 3.92 15.12 2.51
N LEU A 85 3.95 14.22 1.53
CA LEU A 85 2.76 13.52 1.02
C LEU A 85 2.11 12.73 2.18
N PRO A 86 0.80 12.88 2.44
CA PRO A 86 0.12 12.06 3.45
C PRO A 86 0.01 10.61 2.95
N LEU A 87 0.47 9.64 3.74
CA LEU A 87 0.60 8.24 3.32
C LEU A 87 -0.36 7.30 4.05
N PHE A 88 -0.46 7.41 5.37
CA PHE A 88 -1.23 6.50 6.22
C PHE A 88 -2.08 7.28 7.22
N ASP A 89 -3.23 6.71 7.58
CA ASP A 89 -4.12 7.26 8.61
C ASP A 89 -3.90 6.55 9.94
N ALA A 90 -4.05 7.26 11.06
CA ALA A 90 -4.00 6.64 12.39
C ALA A 90 -5.11 5.59 12.59
N GLY A 91 -6.25 5.73 11.94
CA GLY A 91 -7.34 4.75 11.96
C GLY A 91 -7.00 3.42 11.29
N THR A 92 -5.97 3.38 10.44
CA THR A 92 -5.46 2.11 9.88
C THR A 92 -4.26 1.56 10.64
N LYS A 93 -3.77 2.27 11.67
CA LYS A 93 -2.69 1.82 12.54
C LYS A 93 -3.19 0.77 13.53
N PHE A 94 -2.38 -0.25 13.79
CA PHE A 94 -2.69 -1.27 14.80
C PHE A 94 -1.44 -1.72 15.56
N GLU A 95 -1.66 -2.36 16.70
CA GLU A 95 -0.60 -2.91 17.55
C GLU A 95 -0.17 -4.28 17.03
N SER A 96 0.92 -4.32 16.26
CA SER A 96 1.47 -5.57 15.71
C SER A 96 2.42 -6.30 16.66
N GLY A 97 2.91 -5.63 17.71
CA GLY A 97 3.93 -6.17 18.61
C GLY A 97 5.34 -6.25 17.99
N THR A 98 5.56 -5.75 16.77
CA THR A 98 6.88 -5.82 16.12
C THR A 98 7.86 -4.75 16.57
N GLY A 99 7.36 -3.66 17.18
CA GLY A 99 8.16 -2.53 17.63
C GLY A 99 8.32 -1.41 16.60
N TRP A 100 7.61 -1.48 15.48
CA TRP A 100 7.51 -0.41 14.46
C TRP A 100 6.04 -0.06 14.21
N PRO A 101 5.72 1.21 13.85
CA PRO A 101 4.36 1.57 13.48
C PRO A 101 3.87 0.68 12.33
N SER A 102 2.73 0.04 12.55
CA SER A 102 2.16 -0.94 11.64
C SER A 102 0.76 -0.51 11.22
N PHE A 103 0.49 -0.55 9.91
CA PHE A 103 -0.79 -0.17 9.33
C PHE A 103 -1.34 -1.29 8.46
N TRP A 104 -2.66 -1.41 8.34
CA TRP A 104 -3.26 -2.43 7.47
C TRP A 104 -3.58 -1.94 6.05
N ALA A 105 -3.61 -0.62 5.84
CA ALA A 105 -3.73 0.00 4.51
C ALA A 105 -3.15 1.43 4.47
N PRO A 106 -2.64 1.88 3.31
CA PRO A 106 -2.38 3.30 3.06
C PRO A 106 -3.68 4.08 2.93
N LEU A 107 -3.60 5.41 2.98
CA LEU A 107 -4.72 6.30 2.69
C LEU A 107 -5.30 6.04 1.29
N GLU A 108 -4.41 5.88 0.30
CA GLU A 108 -4.74 5.53 -1.07
C GLU A 108 -3.64 4.63 -1.63
N PRO A 109 -3.97 3.55 -2.37
CA PRO A 109 -2.97 2.65 -2.93
C PRO A 109 -1.92 3.36 -3.80
N ALA A 110 -2.32 4.37 -4.57
CA ALA A 110 -1.43 5.10 -5.49
C ALA A 110 -0.37 5.97 -4.79
N ARG A 111 -0.43 6.14 -3.47
CA ARG A 111 0.52 6.97 -2.70
C ARG A 111 1.77 6.20 -2.25
N VAL A 112 1.72 4.87 -2.34
CA VAL A 112 2.85 3.99 -2.03
C VAL A 112 3.18 3.13 -3.25
N GLU A 113 4.46 2.80 -3.41
CA GLU A 113 4.91 1.81 -4.38
C GLU A 113 5.42 0.59 -3.61
N GLU A 114 4.96 -0.58 -4.02
CA GLU A 114 5.41 -1.87 -3.49
C GLU A 114 6.43 -2.47 -4.47
N ARG A 115 7.65 -2.72 -3.99
CA ARG A 115 8.74 -3.24 -4.80
C ARG A 115 9.30 -4.52 -4.19
N GLU A 116 9.50 -5.55 -4.99
CA GLU A 116 10.15 -6.77 -4.49
C GLU A 116 11.60 -6.49 -4.04
N ASP A 117 11.87 -6.70 -2.74
CA ASP A 117 13.19 -6.72 -2.14
C ASP A 117 13.63 -8.19 -1.99
N ARG A 118 14.66 -8.56 -2.77
CA ARG A 118 15.27 -9.91 -2.75
C ARG A 118 16.59 -9.95 -1.97
N SER A 119 16.87 -8.93 -1.17
CA SER A 119 18.08 -8.85 -0.37
C SER A 119 18.07 -9.90 0.75
N PHE A 120 19.26 -10.35 1.15
CA PHE A 120 19.47 -11.28 2.29
C PHE A 120 18.72 -12.63 2.18
N PHE A 121 18.51 -13.15 0.97
CA PHE A 121 17.81 -14.43 0.71
C PHE A 121 16.35 -14.48 1.22
N MET A 122 15.80 -13.34 1.62
CA MET A 122 14.39 -13.19 1.98
C MET A 122 13.66 -12.52 0.83
N ARG A 123 12.41 -12.93 0.57
CA ARG A 123 11.49 -12.19 -0.29
C ARG A 123 10.65 -11.30 0.60
N ARG A 124 10.96 -10.01 0.60
CA ARG A 124 10.13 -8.98 1.25
C ARG A 124 9.62 -8.04 0.18
N THR A 125 8.53 -7.35 0.46
CA THR A 125 8.05 -6.26 -0.41
C THR A 125 8.39 -4.95 0.27
N GLU A 126 9.35 -4.22 -0.28
CA GLU A 126 9.70 -2.88 0.14
C GLU A 126 8.55 -1.92 -0.18
N VAL A 127 8.28 -0.99 0.74
CA VAL A 127 7.28 0.06 0.56
C VAL A 127 8.02 1.39 0.39
N LEU A 128 7.77 2.05 -0.73
CA LEU A 128 8.34 3.34 -1.10
C LEU A 128 7.25 4.40 -1.18
N CYS A 129 7.61 5.67 -0.95
CA CYS A 129 6.72 6.79 -1.23
C CYS A 129 6.62 7.02 -2.75
N ALA A 130 5.42 6.94 -3.32
CA ALA A 130 5.22 7.07 -4.77
C ALA A 130 5.60 8.45 -5.34
N ALA A 131 5.64 9.50 -4.51
CA ALA A 131 6.02 10.84 -4.93
C ALA A 131 7.55 11.06 -4.99
N CYS A 132 8.35 10.40 -4.14
CA CYS A 132 9.78 10.76 -3.99
C CYS A 132 10.74 9.59 -3.80
N ASP A 133 10.26 8.34 -3.90
CA ASP A 133 11.02 7.10 -3.69
C ASP A 133 11.66 6.98 -2.31
N ALA A 134 11.12 7.66 -1.31
CA ALA A 134 11.59 7.49 0.07
C ALA A 134 11.29 6.07 0.55
N HIS A 135 12.29 5.35 1.06
CA HIS A 135 12.10 4.08 1.75
C HIS A 135 11.27 4.30 3.02
N LEU A 136 10.16 3.58 3.13
CA LEU A 136 9.26 3.65 4.27
C LEU A 136 9.44 2.43 5.17
N GLY A 137 9.55 1.24 4.58
CA GLY A 137 9.67 -0.03 5.30
C GLY A 137 9.32 -1.20 4.40
N HIS A 138 8.58 -2.17 4.95
CA HIS A 138 8.16 -3.38 4.23
C HIS A 138 6.70 -3.72 4.51
N VAL A 139 6.05 -4.38 3.55
CA VAL A 139 4.70 -4.93 3.70
C VAL A 139 4.76 -6.45 3.76
N PHE A 140 3.92 -7.04 4.62
CA PHE A 140 3.84 -8.47 4.90
C PHE A 140 2.38 -8.95 4.82
N PRO A 141 2.12 -10.20 4.38
CA PRO A 141 0.76 -10.76 4.30
C PRO A 141 0.30 -11.39 5.62
N ASP A 142 0.64 -10.77 6.76
CA ASP A 142 0.35 -11.23 8.13
C ASP A 142 -0.38 -10.16 8.96
N GLY A 143 -1.14 -9.29 8.28
CA GLY A 143 -1.93 -8.24 8.92
C GLY A 143 -3.35 -8.67 9.27
N PRO A 144 -4.12 -7.79 9.94
CA PRO A 144 -5.52 -8.02 10.26
C PRO A 144 -6.42 -7.88 9.03
N ASP A 145 -7.66 -8.33 9.16
CA ASP A 145 -8.75 -7.96 8.24
C ASP A 145 -8.93 -6.43 8.19
N PRO A 146 -9.40 -5.87 7.05
CA PRO A 146 -9.94 -6.57 5.87
C PRO A 146 -8.90 -6.90 4.79
N THR A 147 -7.67 -6.37 4.88
CA THR A 147 -6.67 -6.52 3.82
C THR A 147 -5.78 -7.73 4.01
N GLY A 148 -5.59 -8.19 5.25
CA GLY A 148 -4.58 -9.19 5.60
C GLY A 148 -3.14 -8.68 5.45
N LEU A 149 -2.95 -7.37 5.22
CA LEU A 149 -1.65 -6.76 4.99
C LEU A 149 -1.16 -6.03 6.23
N ARG A 150 0.15 -6.09 6.46
CA ARG A 150 0.84 -5.33 7.51
C ARG A 150 1.96 -4.50 6.89
N TYR A 151 1.70 -3.21 6.74
CA TYR A 151 2.68 -2.20 6.39
C TYR A 151 3.49 -1.87 7.65
N CYS A 152 4.68 -2.47 7.76
CA CYS A 152 5.60 -2.28 8.88
C CYS A 152 6.62 -1.21 8.51
N LEU A 153 6.45 0.00 9.05
CA LEU A 153 7.14 1.20 8.58
C LEU A 153 8.09 1.76 9.62
N ASN A 154 9.12 2.47 9.19
CA ASN A 154 10.03 3.17 10.08
C ASN A 154 9.41 4.50 10.52
N SER A 155 9.40 4.78 11.82
CA SER A 155 9.00 6.08 12.36
C SER A 155 9.85 7.21 11.79
N ALA A 156 11.15 6.98 11.60
CA ALA A 156 12.09 7.94 11.02
C ALA A 156 11.76 8.34 9.56
N ALA A 157 10.97 7.54 8.85
CA ALA A 157 10.51 7.85 7.48
C ALA A 157 9.17 8.59 7.44
N LEU A 158 8.51 8.74 8.59
CA LEU A 158 7.18 9.31 8.73
C LEU A 158 7.22 10.64 9.51
N ASP A 159 6.25 11.49 9.24
CA ASP A 159 5.96 12.72 9.97
C ASP A 159 4.49 12.70 10.38
N PHE A 160 4.23 12.53 11.68
CA PHE A 160 2.88 12.46 12.21
C PHE A 160 2.28 13.86 12.39
N ARG A 161 1.10 14.07 11.80
CA ARG A 161 0.30 15.29 11.89
C ARG A 161 -0.98 14.97 12.67
N PRO A 162 -1.07 15.34 13.96
CA PRO A 162 -2.27 15.11 14.76
C PRO A 162 -3.48 15.79 14.13
N ASP A 163 -4.64 15.14 14.19
CA ASP A 163 -5.91 15.77 13.83
C ASP A 163 -6.27 16.79 14.93
N PRO A 164 -6.36 18.09 14.63
CA PRO A 164 -6.71 19.12 15.60
C PRO A 164 -8.12 18.98 16.17
N GLN A 165 -9.04 18.26 15.53
CA GLN A 165 -10.40 18.04 16.04
C GLN A 165 -10.51 16.85 16.99
N GLY A 166 -9.50 15.98 17.08
CA GLY A 166 -9.32 15.06 18.21
C GLY A 166 -10.52 14.20 18.61
N ASN A 167 -11.43 13.86 17.69
CA ASN A 167 -12.42 12.82 17.97
C ASN A 167 -11.65 11.49 17.96
N ALA A 168 -11.26 11.04 19.14
CA ALA A 168 -10.80 9.68 19.34
C ALA A 168 -11.78 8.71 18.66
N ALA A 169 -11.26 7.78 17.87
CA ALA A 169 -12.07 6.66 17.38
C ALA A 169 -12.82 6.07 18.59
N PRO A 170 -14.14 5.81 18.49
CA PRO A 170 -14.84 5.20 19.61
C PRO A 170 -14.16 3.88 19.93
N GLU A 171 -13.62 3.75 21.14
CA GLU A 171 -13.09 2.50 21.65
C GLU A 171 -14.23 1.49 21.57
N GLY A 172 -14.12 0.53 20.64
CA GLY A 172 -15.15 -0.49 20.45
C GLY A 172 -15.26 -1.31 21.73
N ASP A 173 -16.37 -1.13 22.44
CA ASP A 173 -16.80 -1.98 23.55
C ASP A 173 -16.80 -3.44 23.09
N VAL A 174 -15.88 -4.24 23.64
CA VAL A 174 -15.94 -5.70 23.55
C VAL A 174 -17.14 -6.13 24.39
N GLN A 175 -18.27 -6.39 23.74
CA GLN A 175 -19.45 -6.87 24.43
C GLN A 175 -19.29 -8.37 24.65
N SER A 176 -18.77 -8.74 25.81
CA SER A 176 -18.76 -10.11 26.32
C SER A 176 -20.21 -10.60 26.44
N GLY A 177 -20.57 -11.56 25.58
CA GLY A 177 -21.75 -12.41 25.72
C GLY A 177 -21.35 -13.82 26.17
#